data_AF-A0A8S1WVF7-F1
#
_entry.id   AF-A0A8S1WVF7-F1
#
_cell.length_a   1.000
_cell.length_b   1.000
_cell.length_c   1.000
_cell.angle_alpha   90.00
_cell.angle_beta   90.00
_cell.angle_gamma   90.00
#
_symmetry.space_group_name_H-M   'P 1'
#
loop_
_entity.id
_entity.type
_entity.pdbx_description
1 polymer ?
#
loop_
_entity_poly.entity_id
_entity_poly.type
_entity_poly.pdbx_seq_one_letter_code
_entity_poly.pdbx_strand_id
1 'polypeptide(L)'
;MDLILIIFTLGYLVQHAGAYFLIKYINEKKNIQGLALETQVMYFIGAVMRILYISDTRLLSFFLIWIELVISIVLSAYIFYLFHKYRHTRFHQISNPYFSYQTIIPICLILSFFFHPGTKNENYFTVQMFVSMSMFIEACGLLPQIYVSKKIGSIEADISKYLVAMGFSRVLRLVFWVMNYMAGEKFVYLILADVIHTVIIADIMFIWVKDKQKGAILI
;
A
#
# COMPACT_ATOMS: atom_id res chain seq x y z
N MET A 1 -5.33 24.92 -3.57
CA MET A 1 -4.28 24.20 -2.81
C MET A 1 -4.91 23.17 -1.87
N ASP A 2 -5.86 23.58 -1.03
CA ASP A 2 -6.46 22.70 0.00
C ASP A 2 -7.17 21.47 -0.55
N LEU A 3 -7.93 21.60 -1.66
CA LEU A 3 -8.61 20.46 -2.28
C LEU A 3 -7.65 19.32 -2.68
N ILE A 4 -6.47 19.66 -3.23
CA ILE A 4 -5.47 18.68 -3.65
C ILE A 4 -4.96 17.91 -2.42
N LEU A 5 -4.66 18.61 -1.33
CA LEU A 5 -4.20 17.99 -0.08
C LEU A 5 -5.28 17.12 0.56
N ILE A 6 -6.53 17.58 0.55
CA ILE A 6 -7.69 16.81 1.03
C ILE A 6 -7.83 15.51 0.26
N ILE A 7 -7.76 15.53 -1.08
CA ILE A 7 -7.88 14.33 -1.92
C ILE A 7 -6.76 13.33 -1.59
N PHE A 8 -5.53 13.80 -1.43
CA PHE A 8 -4.40 12.96 -1.06
C PHE A 8 -4.62 12.28 0.31
N THR A 9 -4.98 13.07 1.33
CA THR A 9 -5.22 12.55 2.67
C THR A 9 -6.44 11.62 2.72
N LEU A 10 -7.51 11.92 1.98
CA LEU A 10 -8.67 11.05 1.86
C LEU A 10 -8.30 9.69 1.26
N GLY A 11 -7.39 9.68 0.26
CA GLY A 11 -6.82 8.45 -0.28
C GLY A 11 -6.28 7.53 0.82
N TYR A 12 -5.48 8.06 1.75
CA TYR A 12 -4.96 7.25 2.85
C TYR A 12 -6.00 6.90 3.92
N LEU A 13 -6.94 7.79 4.22
CA LEU A 13 -8.04 7.46 5.13
C LEU A 13 -8.89 6.29 4.60
N VAL A 14 -9.12 6.23 3.28
CA VAL A 14 -9.77 5.07 2.63
C VAL A 14 -8.90 3.82 2.77
N GLN A 15 -7.59 3.92 2.59
CA GLN A 15 -6.67 2.79 2.80
C GLN A 15 -6.77 2.26 4.25
N HIS A 16 -6.86 3.15 5.23
CA HIS A 16 -7.03 2.79 6.65
C HIS A 16 -8.38 2.15 6.94
N ALA A 17 -9.45 2.63 6.29
CA ALA A 17 -10.75 1.96 6.32
C ALA A 17 -10.67 0.54 5.73
N GLY A 18 -9.84 0.32 4.70
CA GLY A 18 -9.48 -1.01 4.22
C GLY A 18 -8.80 -1.87 5.28
N ALA A 19 -7.80 -1.30 5.98
CA ALA A 19 -7.06 -2.00 7.02
C ALA A 19 -7.95 -2.46 8.19
N TYR A 20 -9.04 -1.74 8.47
CA TYR A 20 -10.07 -2.19 9.41
C TYR A 20 -10.70 -3.53 9.00
N PHE A 21 -11.04 -3.73 7.73
CA PHE A 21 -11.59 -5.01 7.26
C PHE A 21 -10.58 -6.16 7.39
N LEU A 22 -9.30 -5.87 7.13
CA LEU A 22 -8.22 -6.82 7.34
C LEU A 22 -8.11 -7.23 8.82
N ILE A 23 -8.14 -6.26 9.73
CA ILE A 23 -8.13 -6.48 11.18
C ILE A 23 -9.33 -7.30 11.63
N LYS A 24 -10.53 -6.93 11.15
CA LYS A 24 -11.77 -7.64 11.44
C LYS A 24 -11.66 -9.11 11.01
N TYR A 25 -11.18 -9.36 9.79
CA TYR A 25 -10.96 -10.70 9.27
C TYR A 25 -10.05 -11.54 10.17
N ILE A 26 -8.87 -11.03 10.53
CA ILE A 26 -7.91 -11.78 11.37
C ILE A 26 -8.52 -12.07 12.75
N ASN A 27 -9.25 -11.11 13.32
CA ASN A 27 -9.89 -11.26 14.62
C ASN A 27 -11.07 -12.25 14.58
N GLU A 28 -11.85 -12.33 13.51
CA GLU A 28 -12.97 -13.28 13.41
C GLU A 28 -12.47 -14.69 13.10
N LYS A 29 -11.55 -14.84 12.14
CA LYS A 29 -11.03 -16.13 11.70
C LYS A 29 -9.96 -16.71 12.62
N LYS A 30 -9.37 -15.88 13.50
CA LYS A 30 -8.29 -16.25 14.42
C LYS A 30 -7.10 -16.90 13.71
N ASN A 31 -6.85 -16.50 12.48
CA ASN A 31 -5.72 -16.96 11.67
C ASN A 31 -5.31 -15.89 10.65
N ILE A 32 -4.17 -16.11 10.01
CA ILE A 32 -3.58 -15.21 8.99
C ILE A 32 -3.50 -15.86 7.61
N GLN A 33 -4.35 -16.86 7.35
CA GLN A 33 -4.41 -17.51 6.05
C GLN A 33 -4.87 -16.51 4.98
N GLY A 34 -4.20 -16.54 3.81
CA GLY A 34 -4.54 -15.65 2.70
C GLY A 34 -3.92 -14.27 2.77
N LEU A 35 -3.14 -13.98 3.81
CA LEU A 35 -2.51 -12.68 4.01
C LEU A 35 -0.99 -12.79 3.91
N ALA A 36 -0.36 -11.86 3.20
CA ALA A 36 1.08 -11.76 3.14
C ALA A 36 1.61 -10.79 4.21
N LEU A 37 2.46 -11.27 5.11
CA LEU A 37 3.13 -10.45 6.12
C LEU A 37 4.04 -9.40 5.46
N GLU A 38 4.74 -9.78 4.40
CA GLU A 38 5.69 -8.96 3.65
C GLU A 38 5.01 -7.69 3.11
N THR A 39 3.76 -7.80 2.67
CA THR A 39 2.95 -6.63 2.26
C THR A 39 2.72 -5.66 3.40
N GLN A 40 2.39 -6.17 4.59
CA GLN A 40 2.17 -5.31 5.77
C GLN A 40 3.45 -4.64 6.25
N VAL A 41 4.59 -5.35 6.17
CA VAL A 41 5.92 -4.79 6.47
C VAL A 41 6.25 -3.64 5.51
N MET A 42 6.04 -3.83 4.21
CA MET A 42 6.32 -2.80 3.22
C MET A 42 5.41 -1.57 3.38
N TYR A 43 4.12 -1.75 3.68
CA TYR A 43 3.21 -0.62 3.93
C TYR A 43 3.56 0.15 5.19
N PHE A 44 3.97 -0.55 6.25
CA PHE A 44 4.48 0.11 7.45
C PHE A 44 5.72 0.95 7.15
N ILE A 45 6.68 0.40 6.37
CA ILE A 45 7.88 1.15 5.98
C ILE A 45 7.52 2.35 5.12
N GLY A 46 6.57 2.22 4.19
CA GLY A 46 6.04 3.35 3.42
C GLY A 46 5.47 4.47 4.31
N ALA A 47 4.72 4.11 5.35
CA ALA A 47 4.22 5.06 6.34
C ALA A 47 5.34 5.75 7.14
N VAL A 48 6.37 4.99 7.54
CA VAL A 48 7.56 5.56 8.20
C VAL A 48 8.30 6.53 7.27
N MET A 49 8.50 6.18 6.00
CA MET A 49 9.10 7.09 5.02
C MET A 49 8.30 8.38 4.87
N ARG A 50 6.96 8.31 4.94
CA ARG A 50 6.08 9.49 4.93
C ARG A 50 6.32 10.42 6.10
N ILE A 51 6.51 9.89 7.30
CA ILE A 51 6.88 10.70 8.47
C ILE A 51 8.21 11.42 8.23
N LEU A 52 9.17 10.76 7.57
CA LEU A 52 10.48 11.36 7.28
C LEU A 52 10.41 12.48 6.24
N TYR A 53 9.62 12.32 5.18
CA TYR A 53 9.59 13.32 4.11
C TYR A 53 8.60 14.46 4.30
N ILE A 54 7.63 14.31 5.22
CA ILE A 54 6.52 15.25 5.29
C ILE A 54 6.97 16.69 5.55
N SER A 55 8.04 16.87 6.32
CA SER A 55 8.60 18.17 6.68
C SER A 55 9.09 18.98 5.47
N ASP A 56 9.45 18.30 4.39
CA ASP A 56 9.97 18.90 3.16
C ASP A 56 8.88 18.99 2.07
N THR A 57 7.61 18.83 2.43
CA THR A 57 6.49 18.90 1.48
C THR A 57 5.43 19.88 1.94
N ARG A 58 4.62 20.36 0.99
CA ARG A 58 3.42 21.17 1.28
C ARG A 58 2.36 20.46 2.15
N LEU A 59 2.54 19.17 2.44
CA LEU A 59 1.69 18.43 3.37
C LEU A 59 1.91 18.88 4.83
N LEU A 60 3.08 19.43 5.17
CA LEU A 60 3.43 19.86 6.52
C LEU A 60 2.36 20.77 7.15
N SER A 61 1.80 21.69 6.35
CA SER A 61 0.81 22.67 6.81
C SER A 61 -0.62 22.12 6.94
N PHE A 62 -0.86 20.86 6.61
CA PHE A 62 -2.21 20.30 6.53
C PHE A 62 -2.52 19.36 7.70
N PHE A 63 -3.18 19.86 8.75
CA PHE A 63 -3.40 19.13 10.02
C PHE A 63 -3.92 17.68 9.89
N LEU A 64 -4.84 17.41 8.96
CA LEU A 64 -5.44 16.08 8.80
C LEU A 64 -4.42 14.98 8.45
N ILE A 65 -3.29 15.34 7.82
CA ILE A 65 -2.22 14.38 7.50
C ILE A 65 -1.56 13.81 8.76
N TRP A 66 -1.46 14.61 9.83
CA TRP A 66 -0.84 14.17 11.08
C TRP A 66 -1.72 13.16 11.80
N ILE A 67 -3.05 13.39 11.77
CA ILE A 67 -4.04 12.42 12.25
C ILE A 67 -3.93 11.12 11.44
N GLU A 68 -3.88 11.23 10.11
CA GLU A 68 -3.74 10.08 9.20
C GLU A 68 -2.48 9.26 9.52
N LEU A 69 -1.34 9.91 9.73
CA LEU A 69 -0.08 9.25 10.05
C LEU A 69 -0.15 8.50 11.39
N VAL A 70 -0.73 9.12 12.43
CA VAL A 70 -0.92 8.45 13.73
C VAL A 70 -1.80 7.22 13.57
N ILE A 71 -2.90 7.33 12.83
CA ILE A 71 -3.79 6.19 12.51
C ILE A 71 -3.00 5.10 11.78
N SER A 72 -2.20 5.46 10.77
CA SER A 72 -1.40 4.51 10.01
C SER A 72 -0.47 3.69 10.90
N ILE A 73 0.27 4.34 11.80
CA ILE A 73 1.23 3.67 12.69
C ILE A 73 0.51 2.76 13.69
N VAL A 74 -0.59 3.24 14.29
CA VAL A 74 -1.38 2.45 15.25
C VAL A 74 -1.98 1.21 14.59
N LEU A 75 -2.57 1.35 13.40
CA LEU A 75 -3.15 0.22 12.66
C LEU A 75 -2.07 -0.79 12.25
N SER A 76 -0.94 -0.34 11.72
CA SER A 76 0.18 -1.22 11.38
C SER A 76 0.72 -1.98 12.60
N ALA A 77 0.91 -1.30 13.73
CA ALA A 77 1.34 -1.93 14.98
C ALA A 77 0.35 -3.02 15.44
N TYR A 78 -0.96 -2.74 15.36
CA TYR A 78 -1.98 -3.71 15.71
C TYR A 78 -2.02 -4.90 14.76
N ILE A 79 -1.88 -4.68 13.45
CA ILE A 79 -1.76 -5.75 12.46
C ILE A 79 -0.55 -6.63 12.76
N PHE A 80 0.62 -6.05 13.07
CA PHE A 80 1.80 -6.84 13.46
C PHE A 80 1.59 -7.66 14.73
N TYR A 81 0.92 -7.08 15.73
CA TYR A 81 0.50 -7.83 16.92
C TYR A 81 -0.37 -9.03 16.54
N LEU A 82 -1.36 -8.86 15.66
CA LEU A 82 -2.22 -9.95 15.21
C LEU A 82 -1.46 -11.02 14.43
N PHE A 83 -0.55 -10.63 13.53
CA PHE A 83 0.33 -11.57 12.84
C PHE A 83 1.19 -12.36 13.81
N HIS A 84 1.78 -11.71 14.81
CA HIS A 84 2.56 -12.39 15.85
C HIS A 84 1.70 -13.36 16.66
N LYS A 85 0.52 -12.91 17.11
CA LYS A 85 -0.42 -13.70 17.92
C LYS A 85 -0.89 -14.96 17.22
N TYR A 86 -1.15 -14.89 15.90
CA TYR A 86 -1.69 -15.99 15.11
C TYR A 86 -0.64 -16.69 14.22
N ARG A 87 0.66 -16.45 14.46
CA ARG A 87 1.76 -17.02 13.67
C ARG A 87 1.87 -18.55 13.75
N HIS A 88 1.40 -19.14 14.85
CA HIS A 88 1.47 -20.59 15.12
C HIS A 88 0.18 -21.33 14.76
N THR A 89 -0.65 -20.73 13.91
CA THR A 89 -1.82 -21.43 13.37
C THR A 89 -1.40 -22.56 12.43
N ARG A 90 -2.29 -23.52 12.13
CA ARG A 90 -2.00 -24.68 11.27
C ARG A 90 -1.58 -24.30 9.84
N PHE A 91 -1.75 -23.04 9.45
CA PHE A 91 -1.45 -22.52 8.12
C PHE A 91 -0.02 -22.00 8.05
N HIS A 92 0.78 -22.59 7.17
CA HIS A 92 2.10 -22.08 6.86
C HIS A 92 1.98 -20.81 6.01
N GLN A 93 2.77 -19.79 6.35
CA GLN A 93 2.86 -18.58 5.54
C GLN A 93 3.41 -18.92 4.16
N ILE A 94 2.66 -18.57 3.12
CA ILE A 94 3.09 -18.71 1.74
C ILE A 94 3.96 -17.50 1.43
N SER A 95 5.23 -17.73 1.14
CA SER A 95 6.16 -16.66 0.78
C SER A 95 6.91 -17.00 -0.51
N ASN A 96 7.49 -15.96 -1.11
CA ASN A 96 8.38 -16.07 -2.25
C ASN A 96 9.62 -15.20 -1.96
N PRO A 97 10.84 -15.77 -1.97
CA PRO A 97 12.06 -15.00 -1.73
C PRO A 97 12.18 -13.75 -2.61
N TYR A 98 11.77 -13.83 -3.89
CA TYR A 98 11.82 -12.70 -4.82
C TYR A 98 10.84 -11.58 -4.48
N PHE A 99 9.74 -11.89 -3.77
CA PHE A 99 8.77 -10.90 -3.29
C PHE A 99 8.96 -10.61 -1.81
N SER A 100 10.10 -10.98 -1.22
CA SER A 100 10.39 -10.62 0.16
C SER A 100 10.65 -9.11 0.30
N TYR A 101 10.39 -8.57 1.48
CA TYR A 101 10.76 -7.19 1.80
C TYR A 101 12.30 -7.00 1.73
N GLN A 102 13.09 -8.06 1.99
CA GLN A 102 14.55 -8.02 1.86
C GLN A 102 15.00 -7.80 0.42
N THR A 103 14.23 -8.25 -0.57
CA THR A 103 14.52 -8.07 -1.99
C THR A 103 13.93 -6.76 -2.52
N ILE A 104 12.67 -6.47 -2.20
CA ILE A 104 11.95 -5.33 -2.78
C ILE A 104 12.47 -3.99 -2.24
N ILE A 105 12.79 -3.89 -0.95
CA ILE A 105 13.20 -2.60 -0.36
C ILE A 105 14.50 -2.07 -0.97
N PRO A 106 15.58 -2.86 -1.11
CA PRO A 106 16.80 -2.39 -1.79
C PRO A 106 16.55 -1.94 -3.23
N ILE A 107 15.70 -2.66 -3.98
CA ILE A 107 15.35 -2.27 -5.35
C ILE A 107 14.64 -0.90 -5.35
N CYS A 108 13.67 -0.71 -4.46
CA CYS A 108 12.95 0.56 -4.34
C CYS A 108 13.86 1.72 -3.90
N LEU A 109 14.85 1.45 -3.05
CA LEU A 109 15.87 2.43 -2.64
C LEU A 109 16.77 2.83 -3.80
N ILE A 110 17.22 1.87 -4.61
CA ILE A 110 18.02 2.16 -5.80
C ILE A 110 17.18 2.97 -6.81
N LEU A 111 15.91 2.60 -7.02
CA LEU A 111 15.02 3.35 -7.91
C LEU A 111 14.76 4.77 -7.39
N SER A 112 14.55 4.96 -6.08
CA SER A 112 14.30 6.29 -5.51
C SER A 112 15.52 7.20 -5.58
N PHE A 113 16.73 6.65 -5.63
CA PHE A 113 17.95 7.40 -5.91
C PHE A 113 17.92 8.04 -7.30
N PHE A 114 17.47 7.32 -8.33
CA PHE A 114 17.42 7.87 -9.70
C PHE A 114 16.17 8.72 -9.95
N PHE A 115 15.04 8.31 -9.38
CA PHE A 115 13.72 8.90 -9.61
C PHE A 115 13.17 9.49 -8.32
N HIS A 116 13.43 10.80 -8.09
CA HIS A 116 12.86 11.54 -6.97
C HIS A 116 12.59 13.01 -7.32
N PRO A 117 11.67 13.67 -6.58
CA PRO A 117 11.25 15.04 -6.89
C PRO A 117 12.23 16.13 -6.40
N GLY A 118 13.25 15.76 -5.63
CA GLY A 118 14.23 16.71 -5.07
C GLY A 118 15.16 17.35 -6.10
N THR A 119 15.62 18.56 -5.81
CA THR A 119 16.49 19.37 -6.67
C THR A 119 17.88 18.74 -6.81
N LYS A 120 18.15 18.13 -7.98
CA LYS A 120 19.43 17.44 -8.26
C LYS A 120 20.65 18.36 -8.39
N ASN A 121 20.44 19.68 -8.43
CA ASN A 121 21.48 20.66 -8.77
C ASN A 121 22.31 21.14 -7.57
N GLU A 122 21.76 21.12 -6.34
CA GLU A 122 22.46 21.64 -5.16
C GLU A 122 22.91 20.52 -4.23
N ASN A 123 21.99 19.62 -3.87
CA ASN A 123 22.28 18.41 -3.11
C ASN A 123 21.56 17.23 -3.76
N TYR A 124 22.31 16.25 -4.25
CA TYR A 124 21.70 15.07 -4.86
C TYR A 124 20.86 14.29 -3.84
N PHE A 125 21.38 14.14 -2.62
CA PHE A 125 20.68 13.47 -1.52
C PHE A 125 19.74 14.45 -0.81
N THR A 126 18.44 14.22 -1.00
CA THR A 126 17.37 15.01 -0.39
C THR A 126 16.37 14.11 0.31
N VAL A 127 15.69 14.65 1.31
CA VAL A 127 14.58 14.00 2.00
C VAL A 127 13.46 13.61 1.02
N GLN A 128 13.33 14.32 -0.11
CA GLN A 128 12.45 13.98 -1.23
C GLN A 128 12.68 12.58 -1.83
N MET A 129 13.86 11.96 -1.67
CA MET A 129 14.07 10.57 -2.07
C MET A 129 13.10 9.63 -1.35
N PHE A 130 12.75 9.92 -0.08
CA PHE A 130 11.81 9.12 0.69
C PHE A 130 10.37 9.22 0.15
N VAL A 131 10.00 10.30 -0.55
CA VAL A 131 8.72 10.38 -1.27
C VAL A 131 8.63 9.25 -2.27
N SER A 132 9.65 9.11 -3.11
CA SER A 132 9.66 8.11 -4.18
C SER A 132 9.84 6.70 -3.63
N MET A 133 10.70 6.55 -2.63
CA MET A 133 10.86 5.28 -1.92
C MET A 133 9.54 4.81 -1.33
N SER A 134 8.78 5.68 -0.65
CA SER A 134 7.47 5.32 -0.08
C SER A 134 6.49 4.83 -1.14
N MET A 135 6.39 5.55 -2.27
CA MET A 135 5.48 5.23 -3.36
C MET A 135 5.85 3.94 -4.08
N PHE A 136 7.15 3.72 -4.33
CA PHE A 136 7.65 2.48 -4.95
C PHE A 136 7.47 1.27 -4.03
N ILE A 137 7.77 1.42 -2.73
CA ILE A 137 7.56 0.35 -1.74
C ILE A 137 6.08 0.04 -1.60
N GLU A 138 5.19 1.04 -1.60
CA GLU A 138 3.75 0.78 -1.57
C GLU A 138 3.27 0.06 -2.83
N ALA A 139 3.77 0.44 -4.02
CA ALA A 139 3.41 -0.20 -5.27
C ALA A 139 3.85 -1.67 -5.33
N CYS A 140 5.14 -1.91 -5.13
CA CYS A 140 5.74 -3.25 -5.12
C CYS A 140 5.30 -4.07 -3.90
N GLY A 141 4.87 -3.40 -2.82
CA GLY A 141 4.44 -3.99 -1.57
C GLY A 141 3.27 -4.94 -1.72
N LEU A 142 2.50 -4.85 -2.80
CA LEU A 142 1.38 -5.75 -3.08
C LEU A 142 1.78 -7.04 -3.83
N LEU A 143 3.02 -7.14 -4.35
CA LEU A 143 3.54 -8.35 -5.02
C LEU A 143 3.46 -9.64 -4.17
N PRO A 144 3.80 -9.62 -2.86
CA PRO A 144 3.61 -10.80 -2.02
C PRO A 144 2.15 -11.20 -1.92
N GLN A 145 1.24 -10.22 -1.75
CA GLN A 145 -0.18 -10.48 -1.60
C GLN A 145 -0.79 -11.13 -2.86
N ILE A 146 -0.45 -10.64 -4.05
CA ILE A 146 -0.92 -11.28 -5.29
C ILE A 146 -0.36 -12.70 -5.45
N TYR A 147 0.89 -12.94 -5.04
CA TYR A 147 1.47 -14.28 -5.06
C TYR A 147 0.71 -15.25 -4.14
N VAL A 148 0.42 -14.81 -2.91
CA VAL A 148 -0.40 -15.58 -1.95
C VAL A 148 -1.79 -15.85 -2.52
N SER A 149 -2.47 -14.83 -3.04
CA SER A 149 -3.80 -14.96 -3.64
C SER A 149 -3.81 -15.92 -4.84
N LYS A 150 -2.81 -15.88 -5.72
CA LYS A 150 -2.67 -16.81 -6.85
C LYS A 150 -2.42 -18.25 -6.40
N LYS A 151 -1.64 -18.45 -5.34
CA LYS A 151 -1.34 -19.78 -4.79
C LYS A 151 -2.54 -20.43 -4.12
N ILE A 152 -3.36 -19.65 -3.41
CA ILE A 152 -4.56 -20.14 -2.74
C ILE A 152 -5.70 -20.33 -3.76
N GLY A 153 -5.82 -19.42 -4.72
CA GLY A 153 -6.85 -19.48 -5.77
C GLY A 153 -8.23 -19.00 -5.35
N SER A 154 -8.41 -18.61 -4.09
CA SER A 154 -9.64 -18.03 -3.54
C SER A 154 -9.30 -16.86 -2.61
N ILE A 155 -10.26 -15.95 -2.43
CA ILE A 155 -10.10 -14.76 -1.59
C ILE A 155 -11.33 -14.57 -0.71
N GLU A 156 -11.10 -14.46 0.59
CA GLU A 156 -12.16 -14.24 1.57
C GLU A 156 -12.79 -12.85 1.43
N ALA A 157 -14.09 -12.73 1.75
CA ALA A 157 -14.87 -11.52 1.48
C ALA A 157 -14.37 -10.26 2.19
N ASP A 158 -13.82 -10.37 3.40
CA ASP A 158 -13.26 -9.20 4.09
C ASP A 158 -11.87 -8.82 3.54
N ILE A 159 -11.10 -9.79 3.04
CA ILE A 159 -9.85 -9.51 2.30
C ILE A 159 -10.18 -8.77 1.00
N SER A 160 -11.24 -9.17 0.28
CA SER A 160 -11.65 -8.45 -0.93
C SER A 160 -12.11 -7.02 -0.64
N LYS A 161 -12.83 -6.76 0.46
CA LYS A 161 -13.18 -5.38 0.88
C LYS A 161 -11.94 -4.54 1.17
N TYR A 162 -10.95 -5.11 1.85
CA TYR A 162 -9.67 -4.45 2.07
C TYR A 162 -8.99 -4.07 0.74
N LEU A 163 -8.91 -5.01 -0.22
CA LEU A 163 -8.31 -4.78 -1.53
C LEU A 163 -9.07 -3.74 -2.36
N VAL A 164 -10.41 -3.76 -2.32
CA VAL A 164 -11.26 -2.74 -2.98
C VAL A 164 -11.02 -1.36 -2.38
N ALA A 165 -10.94 -1.25 -1.06
CA ALA A 165 -10.64 0.02 -0.41
C ALA A 165 -9.24 0.53 -0.80
N MET A 166 -8.24 -0.36 -0.86
CA MET A 166 -6.92 0.01 -1.39
C MET A 166 -7.00 0.49 -2.85
N GLY A 167 -7.80 -0.15 -3.70
CA GLY A 167 -7.99 0.28 -5.09
C GLY A 167 -8.58 1.69 -5.17
N PHE A 168 -9.62 1.97 -4.38
CA PHE A 168 -10.23 3.29 -4.33
C PHE A 168 -9.28 4.36 -3.78
N SER A 169 -8.46 3.99 -2.79
CA SER A 169 -7.36 4.84 -2.29
C SER A 169 -6.40 5.25 -3.41
N ARG A 170 -6.02 4.32 -4.31
CA ARG A 170 -5.17 4.63 -5.46
C ARG A 170 -5.83 5.50 -6.49
N VAL A 171 -7.13 5.34 -6.74
CA VAL A 171 -7.88 6.24 -7.62
C VAL A 171 -7.81 7.68 -7.10
N LEU A 172 -8.06 7.90 -5.80
CA LEU A 172 -7.94 9.24 -5.20
C LEU A 172 -6.51 9.79 -5.32
N ARG A 173 -5.49 8.96 -5.10
CA ARG A 173 -4.09 9.38 -5.23
C ARG A 173 -3.68 9.68 -6.67
N LEU A 174 -4.19 8.93 -7.65
CA LEU A 174 -4.03 9.23 -9.08
C LEU A 174 -4.69 10.57 -9.43
N VAL A 175 -5.89 10.86 -8.92
CA VAL A 175 -6.53 12.17 -9.10
C VAL A 175 -5.62 13.28 -8.55
N PHE A 176 -5.07 13.10 -7.34
CA PHE A 176 -4.08 14.03 -6.79
C PHE A 176 -2.90 14.25 -7.74
N TRP A 177 -2.29 13.19 -8.29
CA TRP A 177 -1.15 13.35 -9.19
C TRP A 177 -1.52 13.98 -10.53
N VAL A 178 -2.69 13.66 -11.09
CA VAL A 178 -3.18 14.29 -12.32
C VAL A 178 -3.38 15.79 -12.13
N MET A 179 -3.96 16.21 -10.99
CA MET A 179 -4.11 17.63 -10.67
C MET A 179 -2.75 18.34 -10.56
N ASN A 180 -1.74 17.69 -9.99
CA ASN A 180 -0.38 18.23 -9.91
C ASN A 180 0.29 18.32 -11.28
N TYR A 181 0.11 17.30 -12.12
CA TYR A 181 0.60 17.30 -13.49
C TYR A 181 0.01 18.46 -14.29
N MET A 182 -1.29 18.70 -14.17
CA MET A 182 -1.97 19.85 -14.79
C MET A 182 -1.46 21.20 -14.25
N ALA A 183 -1.00 21.24 -12.99
CA ALA A 183 -0.37 22.40 -12.37
C ALA A 183 1.13 22.57 -12.72
N GLY A 184 1.69 21.69 -13.55
CA GLY A 184 3.08 21.79 -14.05
C GLY A 184 4.09 20.87 -13.35
N GLU A 185 3.69 20.14 -12.30
CA GLU A 185 4.57 19.20 -11.58
C GLU A 185 4.66 17.85 -12.31
N LYS A 186 5.81 17.54 -12.91
CA LYS A 186 5.98 16.36 -13.78
C LYS A 186 6.58 15.16 -13.05
N PHE A 187 5.88 14.62 -12.06
CA PHE A 187 6.29 13.42 -11.31
C PHE A 187 5.73 12.11 -11.90
N VAL A 188 6.01 11.85 -13.19
CA VAL A 188 5.42 10.73 -13.95
C VAL A 188 5.71 9.37 -13.33
N TYR A 189 6.89 9.19 -12.72
CA TYR A 189 7.26 7.94 -12.05
C TYR A 189 6.39 7.64 -10.82
N LEU A 190 5.86 8.65 -10.12
CA LEU A 190 4.94 8.46 -8.99
C LEU A 190 3.55 8.05 -9.48
N ILE A 191 3.09 8.63 -10.59
CA ILE A 191 1.86 8.20 -11.26
C ILE A 191 1.99 6.74 -11.70
N LEU A 192 3.11 6.38 -12.31
CA LEU A 192 3.36 5.00 -12.76
C LEU A 192 3.34 4.01 -11.60
N ALA A 193 3.90 4.37 -10.43
CA ALA A 193 3.84 3.53 -9.24
C ALA A 193 2.39 3.24 -8.81
N ASP A 194 1.52 4.25 -8.82
CA ASP A 194 0.10 4.06 -8.51
C ASP A 194 -0.66 3.25 -9.55
N VAL A 195 -0.33 3.43 -10.84
CA VAL A 195 -0.88 2.60 -11.92
C VAL A 195 -0.48 1.14 -11.73
N ILE A 196 0.80 0.86 -11.46
CA ILE A 196 1.30 -0.49 -11.21
C ILE A 196 0.54 -1.13 -10.03
N HIS A 197 0.41 -0.41 -8.92
CA HIS A 197 -0.34 -0.90 -7.76
C HIS A 197 -1.79 -1.22 -8.10
N THR A 198 -2.46 -0.32 -8.83
CA THR A 198 -3.85 -0.49 -9.26
C THR A 198 -4.03 -1.70 -10.16
N VAL A 199 -3.09 -1.94 -11.09
CA VAL A 199 -3.09 -3.12 -11.96
C VAL A 199 -2.93 -4.41 -11.15
N ILE A 200 -2.04 -4.42 -10.15
CA ILE A 200 -1.86 -5.58 -9.27
C ILE A 200 -3.16 -5.85 -8.49
N ILE A 201 -3.83 -4.82 -7.95
CA ILE A 201 -5.14 -4.97 -7.31
C ILE A 201 -6.16 -5.56 -8.28
N ALA A 202 -6.23 -5.04 -9.51
CA ALA A 202 -7.18 -5.53 -10.51
C ALA A 202 -6.97 -7.02 -10.82
N ASP A 203 -5.72 -7.49 -10.94
CA ASP A 203 -5.39 -8.91 -11.14
C ASP A 203 -5.80 -9.76 -9.92
N ILE A 204 -5.58 -9.27 -8.70
CA ILE A 204 -6.08 -9.96 -7.49
C ILE A 204 -7.61 -10.04 -7.48
N MET A 205 -8.29 -8.95 -7.82
CA MET A 205 -9.76 -8.90 -7.84
C MET A 205 -10.35 -9.80 -8.93
N PHE A 206 -9.64 -10.00 -10.04
CA PHE A 206 -10.02 -10.97 -11.07
C PHE A 206 -10.05 -12.41 -10.52
N ILE A 207 -9.10 -12.78 -9.66
CA ILE A 207 -9.10 -14.09 -8.97
C ILE A 207 -10.36 -14.24 -8.12
N TRP A 208 -10.73 -13.22 -7.34
CA TRP A 208 -11.93 -13.23 -6.51
C TRP A 208 -13.22 -13.40 -7.30
N VAL A 209 -13.36 -12.66 -8.42
CA VAL A 209 -14.56 -12.77 -9.28
C VAL A 209 -14.66 -14.18 -9.88
N LYS A 210 -13.55 -14.73 -10.37
CA LYS A 210 -13.51 -16.08 -10.96
C LYS A 210 -13.86 -17.17 -9.94
N ASP A 211 -13.37 -17.04 -8.71
CA ASP A 211 -13.67 -17.95 -7.60
C ASP A 211 -15.17 -17.92 -7.26
N LYS A 212 -15.76 -16.72 -7.15
CA LYS A 212 -17.20 -16.54 -6.90
C LYS A 212 -18.08 -17.15 -7.99
N GLN A 213 -17.71 -16.98 -9.25
CA GLN A 213 -18.45 -17.57 -10.38
C GLN A 213 -18.42 -19.10 -10.36
N LYS A 214 -17.27 -19.71 -10.04
CA LYS A 214 -17.18 -21.17 -9.88
C LYS A 214 -18.08 -21.68 -8.76
N GLY A 215 -18.11 -20.98 -7.63
CA GLY A 215 -19.00 -21.33 -6.51
C GLY A 215 -20.49 -21.21 -6.87
N ALA A 216 -20.86 -20.24 -7.71
CA ALA A 216 -22.25 -20.06 -8.15
C ALA A 216 -22.73 -21.11 -9.16
N ILE A 217 -21.83 -21.75 -9.92
CA ILE A 217 -22.16 -22.81 -10.89
C ILE A 217 -22.36 -24.18 -10.19
N LEU A 218 -21.82 -24.34 -8.97
CA LEU A 218 -21.87 -25.59 -8.19
C LEU A 218 -23.08 -25.66 -7.22
N ILE A 219 -23.94 -24.66 -7.22
CA ILE A 219 -25.20 -24.57 -6.43
C ILE A 219 -26.37 -24.69 -7.41
#